data_AF-A0A8K0NW85-F1
#
_entry.id   AF-A0A8K0NW85-F1
#
_cell.length_a   1.000
_cell.length_b   1.000
_cell.length_c   1.000
_cell.angle_alpha   90.00
_cell.angle_beta   90.00
_cell.angle_gamma   90.00
#
_symmetry.space_group_name_H-M   'P 1'
#
loop_
_entity.id
_entity.type
_entity.pdbx_description
1 polymer ?
#
loop_
_entity_poly.entity_id
_entity_poly.type
_entity_poly.pdbx_seq_one_letter_code
_entity_poly.pdbx_strand_id
1 'polypeptide(L)'
;MLSCCLRRISPIAGRFGSFCEKFSSEKLSNASHLRINFLRYDKSSSWPFTLAARSMSTKNFDLNYKDLLEVKDKENVVVIDVRNPDEVREGSIPGSTNIPLSELEAALQLDESNFKKMYGMSKPTKDIQMVFSCRSGNRSRRALELAQKLGFENSVHYVGGWLDWVEQTK
;
A
#
# COMPACT_ATOMS: atom_id res chain seq x y z
N MET A 1 -20.70 21.26 -58.92
CA MET A 1 -20.27 22.62 -59.30
C MET A 1 -19.28 23.12 -58.27
N LEU A 2 -18.13 23.59 -58.74
CA LEU A 2 -16.97 24.05 -57.99
C LEU A 2 -17.21 25.40 -57.29
N SER A 3 -16.51 25.62 -56.17
CA SER A 3 -15.73 26.84 -55.79
C SER A 3 -15.59 26.86 -54.25
N CYS A 4 -14.43 26.58 -53.65
CA CYS A 4 -13.19 27.38 -53.62
C CYS A 4 -13.37 28.74 -52.92
N CYS A 5 -12.87 28.87 -51.69
CA CYS A 5 -12.16 30.08 -51.27
C CYS A 5 -11.16 29.76 -50.14
N LEU A 6 -9.91 30.18 -50.37
CA LEU A 6 -8.71 29.98 -49.57
C LEU A 6 -8.59 30.97 -48.39
N ARG A 7 -7.88 30.50 -47.36
CA ARG A 7 -6.87 31.17 -46.48
C ARG A 7 -7.17 32.54 -45.85
N ARG A 8 -6.91 32.58 -44.53
CA ARG A 8 -5.98 33.59 -43.98
C ARG A 8 -5.09 33.00 -42.89
N ILE A 9 -3.79 33.22 -43.06
CA ILE A 9 -2.67 32.90 -42.18
C ILE A 9 -2.37 34.15 -41.34
N SER A 10 -1.95 34.00 -40.08
CA SER A 10 -1.07 34.97 -39.40
C SER A 10 -0.24 34.28 -38.30
N PRO A 11 1.09 34.56 -38.21
CA PRO A 11 2.05 33.99 -37.24
C PRO A 11 2.43 35.01 -36.13
N ILE A 12 3.05 34.58 -35.01
CA ILE A 12 4.19 35.17 -34.24
C ILE A 12 4.55 34.13 -33.13
N ALA A 13 5.65 33.37 -33.15
CA ALA A 13 7.08 33.61 -32.81
C ALA A 13 7.41 33.85 -31.31
N GLY A 14 8.36 33.03 -30.78
CA GLY A 14 9.07 33.16 -29.51
C GLY A 14 9.57 31.79 -29.02
N ARG A 15 10.70 31.22 -29.47
CA ARG A 15 12.15 31.54 -29.32
C ARG A 15 12.77 31.10 -27.97
N PHE A 16 13.40 29.91 -28.05
CA PHE A 16 14.73 29.48 -27.55
C PHE A 16 15.03 29.15 -26.07
N GLY A 17 15.74 28.02 -25.92
CA GLY A 17 16.55 27.61 -24.77
C GLY A 17 16.25 26.18 -24.31
N SER A 18 16.58 25.12 -25.07
CA SER A 18 17.88 24.43 -25.10
C SER A 18 18.39 23.98 -23.73
N PHE A 19 18.28 22.68 -23.41
CA PHE A 19 19.39 21.91 -22.85
C PHE A 19 19.11 20.40 -22.96
N CYS A 20 19.79 19.74 -23.92
CA CYS A 20 20.21 18.33 -23.85
C CYS A 20 21.07 18.15 -22.58
N GLU A 21 21.28 16.99 -21.97
CA GLU A 21 21.55 15.70 -22.59
C GLU A 21 21.55 14.59 -21.52
N LYS A 22 21.35 13.37 -22.01
CA LYS A 22 21.62 12.10 -21.32
C LYS A 22 23.11 12.01 -20.93
N PHE A 23 23.42 11.19 -19.92
CA PHE A 23 24.46 10.13 -19.92
C PHE A 23 24.59 9.63 -18.48
N SER A 24 24.06 8.47 -18.12
CA SER A 24 24.68 7.14 -18.24
C SER A 24 26.08 7.01 -17.61
N SER A 25 26.08 6.21 -16.53
CA SER A 25 27.04 5.17 -16.18
C SER A 25 28.50 5.51 -15.84
N GLU A 26 28.91 4.92 -14.70
CA GLU A 26 30.21 4.28 -14.45
C GLU A 26 31.42 5.22 -14.26
N LYS A 27 32.42 4.95 -13.42
CA LYS A 27 32.73 3.99 -12.34
C LYS A 27 34.15 4.40 -11.90
N LEU A 28 34.52 4.10 -10.64
CA LEU A 28 35.92 3.97 -10.17
C LEU A 28 36.71 5.30 -10.13
N SER A 29 37.69 5.55 -9.27
CA SER A 29 38.34 4.81 -8.20
C SER A 29 39.15 5.83 -7.39
N ASN A 30 39.47 5.49 -6.15
CA ASN A 30 40.69 5.83 -5.43
C ASN A 30 41.16 7.30 -5.42
N ALA A 31 40.98 7.96 -4.28
CA ALA A 31 41.87 9.04 -3.87
C ALA A 31 42.09 8.97 -2.36
N SER A 32 43.26 8.44 -2.01
CA SER A 32 43.89 8.56 -0.72
C SER A 32 44.17 10.01 -0.36
N HIS A 33 44.01 10.31 0.94
CA HIS A 33 44.74 11.31 1.70
C HIS A 33 44.65 12.76 1.22
N LEU A 34 44.06 13.63 2.04
CA LEU A 34 44.73 14.80 2.59
C LEU A 34 43.83 15.46 3.63
N ARG A 35 44.37 15.59 4.86
CA ARG A 35 43.85 16.44 5.93
C ARG A 35 43.68 17.86 5.41
N ILE A 36 42.56 18.50 5.72
CA ILE A 36 42.56 19.93 6.05
C ILE A 36 41.32 20.34 6.87
N ASN A 37 41.63 20.85 8.06
CA ASN A 37 40.96 21.89 8.85
C ASN A 37 39.50 21.74 9.25
N PHE A 38 39.39 21.22 10.48
CA PHE A 38 38.53 21.73 11.56
C PHE A 38 38.23 23.23 11.43
N LEU A 39 37.07 23.56 10.85
CA LEU A 39 36.46 24.87 11.00
C LEU A 39 35.35 24.81 12.04
N ARG A 40 35.49 25.74 12.98
CA ARG A 40 34.72 25.95 14.20
C ARG A 40 33.23 26.01 13.89
N TYR A 41 32.47 25.12 14.53
CA TYR A 41 31.02 25.23 14.65
C TYR A 41 30.70 26.30 15.69
N ASP A 42 30.34 27.48 15.21
CA ASP A 42 29.94 28.62 16.04
C ASP A 42 28.52 28.38 16.61
N LYS A 43 28.46 28.22 17.94
CA LYS A 43 27.21 28.12 18.70
C LYS A 43 26.67 29.52 19.00
N SER A 44 26.17 30.25 18.00
CA SER A 44 25.47 31.50 18.26
C SER A 44 24.54 31.87 17.11
N SER A 45 23.48 31.09 16.91
CA SER A 45 22.34 31.49 16.09
C SER A 45 21.10 30.78 16.61
N SER A 46 20.51 31.41 17.60
CA SER A 46 19.17 31.16 18.14
C SER A 46 18.12 31.08 17.02
N TRP A 47 17.77 29.85 16.62
CA TRP A 47 16.50 29.52 16.00
C TRP A 47 15.81 28.50 16.90
N PRO A 48 14.65 28.82 17.50
CA PRO A 48 13.91 27.84 18.28
C PRO A 48 13.17 26.94 17.29
N PHE A 49 13.89 26.03 16.63
CA PHE A 49 13.23 24.84 16.11
C PHE A 49 12.93 23.96 17.33
N THR A 50 11.86 24.29 18.04
CA THR A 50 11.21 23.35 18.96
C THR A 50 10.74 22.18 18.11
N LEU A 51 11.61 21.18 17.98
CA LEU A 51 11.32 19.90 17.37
C LEU A 51 10.35 19.20 18.32
N ALA A 52 9.06 19.50 18.17
CA ALA A 52 8.00 18.69 18.74
C ALA A 52 8.18 17.30 18.11
N ALA A 53 8.84 16.39 18.83
CA ALA A 53 8.84 14.97 18.52
C ALA A 53 7.38 14.52 18.62
N ARG A 54 6.67 14.60 17.48
CA ARG A 54 5.30 14.12 17.35
C ARG A 54 5.38 12.63 17.62
N SER A 55 4.93 12.23 18.81
CA SER A 55 4.82 10.84 19.23
C SER A 55 4.13 10.06 18.10
N MET A 56 4.91 9.27 17.38
CA MET A 56 4.41 8.47 16.27
C MET A 56 3.72 7.28 16.91
N SER A 57 2.40 7.39 17.14
CA SER A 57 1.59 6.28 17.61
C SER A 57 1.74 5.13 16.62
N THR A 58 2.52 4.11 16.98
CA THR A 58 2.69 2.91 16.16
C THR A 58 1.36 2.15 16.18
N LYS A 59 0.57 2.28 15.11
CA LYS A 59 -0.61 1.41 14.91
C LYS A 59 -0.10 -0.03 14.89
N ASN A 60 -0.64 -0.87 15.75
CA ASN A 60 -0.34 -2.30 15.72
C ASN A 60 -1.16 -2.94 14.60
N PHE A 61 -0.47 -3.57 13.65
CA PHE A 61 -1.11 -4.27 12.54
C PHE A 61 -1.22 -5.77 12.77
N ASP A 62 -0.57 -6.28 13.82
CA ASP A 62 -0.52 -7.68 14.20
C ASP A 62 -1.72 -8.00 15.08
N LEU A 63 -2.60 -8.87 14.59
CA LEU A 63 -3.81 -9.28 15.29
C LEU A 63 -3.67 -10.73 15.77
N ASN A 64 -4.06 -11.00 17.01
CA ASN A 64 -3.96 -12.32 17.64
C ASN A 64 -5.32 -13.03 17.69
N TYR A 65 -5.36 -14.33 18.03
CA TYR A 65 -6.62 -15.12 18.02
C TYR A 65 -7.73 -14.50 18.89
N LYS A 66 -7.38 -14.06 20.10
CA LYS A 66 -8.34 -13.44 21.04
C LYS A 66 -8.93 -12.16 20.48
N ASP A 67 -8.08 -11.29 19.92
CA ASP A 67 -8.49 -10.04 19.30
C ASP A 67 -9.39 -10.31 18.09
N LEU A 68 -9.10 -11.37 17.31
CA LEU A 68 -9.91 -11.79 16.17
C LEU A 68 -11.32 -12.13 16.59
N LEU A 69 -11.47 -12.85 17.70
CA LEU A 69 -12.76 -13.23 18.25
C LEU A 69 -13.59 -12.01 18.65
N GLU A 70 -12.96 -10.96 19.19
CA GLU A 70 -13.63 -9.73 19.58
C GLU A 70 -14.03 -8.85 18.39
N VAL A 71 -13.24 -8.86 17.30
CA VAL A 71 -13.49 -8.01 16.14
C VAL A 71 -14.39 -8.66 15.09
N LYS A 72 -14.39 -9.99 14.97
CA LYS A 72 -15.12 -10.69 13.89
C LYS A 72 -16.63 -10.47 13.92
N ASP A 73 -17.19 -10.23 15.11
CA ASP A 73 -18.64 -10.08 15.32
C ASP A 73 -19.11 -8.62 15.16
N LYS A 74 -18.21 -7.69 14.82
CA LYS A 74 -18.52 -6.28 14.60
C LYS A 74 -18.92 -6.05 13.15
N GLU A 75 -19.98 -5.26 12.92
CA GLU A 75 -20.50 -4.94 11.58
C GLU A 75 -19.51 -4.16 10.69
N ASN A 76 -18.53 -3.47 11.28
CA ASN A 76 -17.54 -2.67 10.57
C ASN A 76 -16.20 -3.40 10.35
N VAL A 77 -16.21 -4.73 10.37
CA VAL A 77 -15.02 -5.57 10.21
C VAL A 77 -15.26 -6.59 9.11
N VAL A 78 -14.30 -6.69 8.20
CA VAL A 78 -14.32 -7.66 7.10
C VAL A 78 -13.09 -8.55 7.22
N VAL A 79 -13.32 -9.87 7.26
CA VAL A 79 -12.24 -10.86 7.27
C VAL A 79 -12.03 -11.39 5.86
N ILE A 80 -10.81 -11.23 5.35
CA ILE A 80 -10.41 -11.64 4.00
C ILE A 80 -9.37 -12.77 4.10
N ASP A 81 -9.68 -13.92 3.52
CA ASP A 81 -8.75 -15.04 3.41
C ASP A 81 -8.01 -15.00 2.08
N VAL A 82 -6.68 -14.86 2.13
CA VAL A 82 -5.82 -14.72 0.95
C VAL A 82 -5.21 -16.04 0.45
N ARG A 83 -5.69 -17.17 0.95
CA ARG A 83 -5.31 -18.51 0.47
C ARG A 83 -5.91 -18.79 -0.92
N ASN A 84 -5.43 -19.86 -1.55
CA ASN A 84 -6.03 -20.33 -2.79
C ASN A 84 -7.42 -20.90 -2.51
N PRO A 85 -8.38 -20.80 -3.45
CA PRO A 85 -9.74 -21.28 -3.25
C PRO A 85 -9.81 -22.79 -2.98
N ASP A 86 -8.85 -23.56 -3.49
CA ASP A 86 -8.73 -24.99 -3.22
C ASP A 86 -8.45 -25.29 -1.74
N GLU A 87 -7.60 -24.49 -1.08
CA GLU A 87 -7.30 -24.62 0.36
C GLU A 87 -8.51 -24.21 1.23
N VAL A 88 -9.30 -23.24 0.75
CA VAL A 88 -10.46 -22.68 1.47
C VAL A 88 -11.63 -23.66 1.50
N ARG A 89 -11.74 -24.54 0.49
CA ARG A 89 -12.75 -25.61 0.44
C ARG A 89 -12.59 -26.63 1.57
N GLU A 90 -11.38 -26.82 2.10
CA GLU A 90 -11.12 -27.72 3.22
C GLU A 90 -11.57 -27.14 4.56
N GLY A 91 -11.67 -25.81 4.65
CA GLY A 91 -12.09 -25.12 5.85
C GLY A 91 -11.60 -23.67 5.86
N SER A 92 -12.44 -22.80 6.41
CA SER A 92 -12.19 -21.36 6.49
C SER A 92 -12.77 -20.77 7.77
N ILE A 93 -12.28 -19.59 8.13
CA ILE A 93 -12.78 -18.84 9.28
C ILE A 93 -14.24 -18.45 8.98
N PRO A 94 -15.19 -18.67 9.91
CA PRO A 94 -16.59 -18.31 9.69
C PRO A 94 -16.73 -16.80 9.44
N GLY A 95 -17.50 -16.43 8.42
CA GLY A 95 -17.68 -15.04 8.01
C GLY A 95 -16.52 -14.45 7.18
N SER A 96 -15.48 -15.24 6.89
CA SER A 96 -14.41 -14.80 5.98
C SER A 96 -14.79 -14.93 4.51
N THR A 97 -14.28 -14.02 3.69
CA THR A 97 -14.41 -14.05 2.24
C THR A 97 -13.07 -14.37 1.60
N ASN A 98 -13.05 -15.31 0.66
CA ASN A 98 -11.82 -15.69 0.00
C ASN A 98 -11.50 -14.75 -1.18
N ILE A 99 -10.35 -14.09 -1.11
CA ILE A 99 -9.77 -13.29 -2.19
C ILE A 99 -8.29 -13.63 -2.27
N PRO A 100 -7.87 -14.48 -3.23
CA PRO A 100 -6.47 -14.91 -3.35
C PRO A 100 -5.52 -13.72 -3.45
N LEU A 101 -4.31 -13.85 -2.88
CA LEU A 101 -3.31 -12.77 -2.89
C LEU A 101 -3.03 -12.23 -4.31
N SER A 102 -3.01 -13.10 -5.32
CA SER A 102 -2.77 -12.74 -6.71
C SER A 102 -3.86 -11.85 -7.31
N GLU A 103 -5.09 -11.97 -6.82
CA GLU A 103 -6.26 -11.20 -7.30
C GLU A 103 -6.54 -9.98 -6.43
N LEU A 104 -6.01 -9.93 -5.20
CA LEU A 104 -6.32 -8.90 -4.21
C LEU A 104 -6.11 -7.47 -4.74
N GLU A 105 -5.01 -7.22 -5.43
CA GLU A 105 -4.71 -5.89 -5.99
C GLU A 105 -5.76 -5.47 -7.02
N ALA A 106 -6.12 -6.37 -7.94
CA ALA A 106 -7.16 -6.14 -8.94
C ALA A 106 -8.54 -5.99 -8.27
N ALA A 107 -8.85 -6.84 -7.29
CA ALA A 107 -10.11 -6.85 -6.55
C ALA A 107 -10.37 -5.50 -5.87
N LEU A 108 -9.36 -4.92 -5.22
CA LEU A 108 -9.48 -3.63 -4.52
C LEU A 108 -9.61 -2.44 -5.48
N GLN A 109 -9.15 -2.57 -6.73
CA GLN A 109 -9.26 -1.52 -7.76
C GLN A 109 -10.56 -1.58 -8.56
N LEU A 110 -11.29 -2.70 -8.54
CA LEU A 110 -12.55 -2.86 -9.27
C LEU A 110 -13.68 -1.96 -8.76
N ASP A 111 -14.63 -1.69 -9.65
CA ASP A 111 -15.90 -1.03 -9.30
C ASP A 111 -16.72 -1.90 -8.34
N GLU A 112 -17.53 -1.26 -7.49
CA GLU A 112 -18.36 -1.93 -6.49
C GLU A 112 -19.32 -2.97 -7.10
N SER A 113 -19.90 -2.67 -8.26
CA SER A 113 -20.81 -3.58 -8.99
C SER A 113 -20.10 -4.86 -9.45
N ASN A 114 -18.88 -4.74 -9.95
CA ASN A 114 -18.09 -5.88 -10.42
C ASN A 114 -17.57 -6.71 -9.23
N PHE A 115 -17.10 -6.04 -8.18
CA PHE A 115 -16.66 -6.69 -6.94
C PHE A 115 -17.78 -7.54 -6.32
N LYS A 116 -18.99 -6.99 -6.22
CA LYS A 116 -20.15 -7.71 -5.68
C LYS A 116 -20.56 -8.92 -6.51
N LYS A 117 -20.42 -8.85 -7.84
CA LYS A 117 -20.71 -9.99 -8.72
C LYS A 117 -19.71 -11.13 -8.57
N MET A 118 -18.42 -10.83 -8.37
CA MET A 118 -17.37 -11.85 -8.29
C MET A 118 -17.25 -12.48 -6.91
N TYR A 119 -17.29 -11.66 -5.84
CA TYR A 119 -17.03 -12.12 -4.48
C TYR A 119 -18.30 -12.23 -3.61
N GLY A 120 -19.47 -11.84 -4.13
CA GLY A 120 -20.74 -11.89 -3.39
C GLY A 120 -20.85 -10.90 -2.24
N MET A 121 -19.88 -10.00 -2.08
CA MET A 121 -19.75 -9.03 -1.00
C MET A 121 -19.76 -7.60 -1.55
N SER A 122 -20.28 -6.64 -0.79
CA SER A 122 -20.06 -5.21 -1.06
C SER A 122 -18.58 -4.85 -0.92
N LYS A 123 -18.06 -3.99 -1.79
CA LYS A 123 -16.66 -3.56 -1.73
C LYS A 123 -16.36 -2.88 -0.38
N PRO A 124 -15.30 -3.28 0.35
CA PRO A 124 -14.96 -2.64 1.61
C PRO A 124 -14.59 -1.16 1.37
N THR A 125 -15.17 -0.27 2.19
CA THR A 125 -14.79 1.14 2.24
C THR A 125 -13.51 1.32 3.05
N LYS A 126 -12.80 2.45 2.86
CA LYS A 126 -11.52 2.72 3.54
C LYS A 126 -11.63 2.84 5.06
N ASP A 127 -12.81 3.15 5.58
CA ASP A 127 -13.09 3.29 7.02
C ASP A 127 -13.28 1.94 7.73
N ILE A 128 -13.69 0.91 6.98
CA ILE A 128 -13.94 -0.43 7.48
C ILE A 128 -12.61 -1.10 7.83
N GLN A 129 -12.58 -1.80 8.96
CA GLN A 129 -11.39 -2.56 9.36
C GLN A 129 -11.30 -3.84 8.53
N MET A 130 -10.21 -4.00 7.78
CA MET A 130 -9.96 -5.22 7.01
C MET A 130 -8.97 -6.11 7.75
N VAL A 131 -9.34 -7.37 7.95
CA VAL A 131 -8.52 -8.36 8.62
C VAL A 131 -8.07 -9.41 7.60
N PHE A 132 -6.79 -9.46 7.30
CA PHE A 132 -6.23 -10.44 6.38
C PHE A 132 -5.79 -11.71 7.09
N SER A 133 -6.23 -12.88 6.59
CA SER A 133 -5.82 -14.20 7.07
C SER A 133 -5.18 -15.02 5.95
N CYS A 134 -4.27 -15.92 6.32
CA CYS A 134 -3.56 -16.83 5.43
C CYS A 134 -3.38 -18.18 6.16
N ARG A 135 -2.73 -19.18 5.54
CA ARG A 135 -2.33 -20.42 6.21
C ARG A 135 -1.43 -20.20 7.45
N SER A 136 -0.35 -19.42 7.31
CA SER A 136 0.69 -19.23 8.35
C SER A 136 1.14 -17.77 8.56
N GLY A 137 0.33 -16.78 8.16
CA GLY A 137 0.63 -15.36 8.36
C GLY A 137 1.54 -14.67 7.32
N ASN A 138 2.25 -15.41 6.46
CA ASN A 138 3.22 -14.77 5.55
C ASN A 138 2.56 -14.07 4.34
N ARG A 139 1.52 -14.67 3.73
CA ARG A 139 0.79 -14.03 2.61
C ARG A 139 -0.11 -12.90 3.10
N SER A 140 -0.67 -13.01 4.31
CA SER A 140 -1.53 -11.97 4.91
C SER A 140 -0.76 -10.69 5.22
N ARG A 141 0.52 -10.78 5.63
CA ARG A 141 1.39 -9.60 5.74
C ARG A 141 1.58 -8.88 4.40
N ARG A 142 1.80 -9.62 3.31
CA ARG A 142 1.90 -9.02 1.96
C ARG A 142 0.58 -8.38 1.53
N ALA A 143 -0.54 -9.03 1.83
CA ALA A 143 -1.88 -8.49 1.56
C ALA A 143 -2.12 -7.17 2.30
N LEU A 144 -1.72 -7.10 3.57
CA LEU A 144 -1.75 -5.88 4.37
C LEU A 144 -0.96 -4.75 3.73
N GLU A 145 0.29 -5.00 3.32
CA GLU A 145 1.13 -4.00 2.66
C GLU A 145 0.50 -3.49 1.35
N LEU A 146 -0.11 -4.37 0.56
CA LEU A 146 -0.83 -4.00 -0.67
C LEU A 146 -2.05 -3.14 -0.36
N ALA A 147 -2.86 -3.53 0.64
CA ALA A 147 -4.03 -2.75 1.05
C ALA A 147 -3.63 -1.35 1.56
N GLN A 148 -2.57 -1.26 2.36
CA GLN A 148 -2.05 0.02 2.84
C GLN A 148 -1.59 0.93 1.68
N LYS A 149 -0.91 0.38 0.66
CA LYS A 149 -0.53 1.13 -0.55
C LYS A 149 -1.72 1.69 -1.32
N LEU A 150 -2.86 1.00 -1.28
CA LEU A 150 -4.11 1.45 -1.91
C LEU A 150 -4.90 2.44 -1.04
N GLY A 151 -4.39 2.78 0.16
CA GLY A 151 -4.98 3.76 1.08
C GLY A 151 -5.96 3.18 2.08
N PHE A 152 -5.93 1.85 2.32
CA PHE A 152 -6.69 1.21 3.39
C PHE A 152 -5.87 1.20 4.68
N GLU A 153 -5.92 2.30 5.42
CA GLU A 153 -5.11 2.50 6.64
C GLU A 153 -5.58 1.68 7.85
N ASN A 154 -6.85 1.24 7.86
CA ASN A 154 -7.44 0.44 8.94
C ASN A 154 -7.31 -1.06 8.69
N SER A 155 -6.28 -1.46 7.94
CA SER A 155 -6.00 -2.86 7.63
C SER A 155 -5.12 -3.48 8.71
N VAL A 156 -5.41 -4.72 9.08
CA VAL A 156 -4.63 -5.54 10.01
C VAL A 156 -4.45 -6.94 9.46
N HIS A 157 -3.46 -7.68 9.92
CA HIS A 157 -3.26 -9.08 9.52
C HIS A 157 -3.25 -9.99 10.74
N TYR A 158 -3.88 -11.15 10.59
CA TYR A 158 -3.90 -12.18 11.60
C TYR A 158 -2.60 -12.99 11.54
N VAL A 159 -1.81 -12.92 12.61
CA VAL A 159 -0.44 -13.48 12.65
C VAL A 159 -0.46 -15.01 12.63
N GLY A 160 -1.36 -15.62 13.40
CA GLY A 160 -1.46 -17.07 13.54
C GLY A 160 -2.01 -17.78 12.30
N GLY A 161 -2.82 -17.09 11.51
CA GLY A 161 -3.44 -17.65 10.31
C GLY A 161 -4.36 -18.85 10.60
N TRP A 162 -4.71 -19.58 9.56
CA TRP A 162 -5.61 -20.73 9.62
C TRP A 162 -5.10 -21.84 10.55
N LEU A 163 -3.78 -22.05 10.64
CA LEU A 163 -3.22 -23.08 11.51
C LEU A 163 -3.51 -22.81 13.00
N ASP A 164 -3.31 -21.58 13.45
CA ASP A 164 -3.64 -21.16 14.82
C ASP A 164 -5.15 -21.22 15.06
N TRP A 165 -5.97 -20.82 14.08
CA TRP A 165 -7.42 -20.94 14.18
C TRP A 165 -7.87 -22.40 14.41
N VAL A 166 -7.33 -23.34 13.63
CA VAL A 166 -7.65 -24.77 13.77
C VAL A 166 -7.15 -25.32 15.10
N GLU A 167 -5.97 -24.89 15.57
CA GLU A 167 -5.43 -25.31 16.86
C GLU A 167 -6.30 -24.86 18.03
N GLN A 168 -6.81 -23.63 17.99
CA GLN A 168 -7.66 -23.05 19.05
C GLN A 168 -9.11 -23.57 19.02
N THR A 169 -9.56 -24.09 17.87
CA THR A 169 -10.94 -24.59 17.68
C THR A 169 -11.06 -26.11 17.90
N LYS A 170 -9.94 -26.80 18.15
CA LYS A 170 -9.93 -28.22 18.54
C LYS A 170 -10.48 -28.42 19.95
#